data_AF-A0A7Y5J2U4-F1
#
_entry.id   AF-A0A7Y5J2U4-F1
#
_cell.length_a   1.000
_cell.length_b   1.000
_cell.length_c   1.000
_cell.angle_alpha   90.00
_cell.angle_beta   90.00
_cell.angle_gamma   90.00
#
_symmetry.space_group_name_H-M   'P 1'
#
loop_
_entity.id
_entity.type
_entity.pdbx_description
1 polymer ?
#
loop_
_entity_poly.entity_id
_entity_poly.type
_entity_poly.pdbx_seq_one_letter_code
_entity_poly.pdbx_strand_id
1 'polypeptide(L)'
;MQKVVKAEVTVNGCGRTDAQVHASQYVFHADLEEGQHEDLVYHLNRTLPDDIAIFAILPVHHNAHARYDAIQRTYDYFIHTSKDPFLKGNSALYYETQLDLQRMKEAVDLLPQYN
;
A
#
# COMPACT_ATOMS: atom_id res chain seq x y z
N MET A 1 -0.71 -0.03 -17.13
CA MET A 1 0.70 -0.02 -17.56
C MET A 1 0.85 -0.49 -19.00
N GLN A 2 0.63 -1.76 -19.34
CA GLN A 2 0.82 -2.30 -20.70
C GLN A 2 0.16 -1.48 -21.83
N LYS A 3 -1.11 -1.05 -21.64
CA LYS A 3 -1.82 -0.19 -22.61
C LYS A 3 -1.14 1.17 -22.84
N VAL A 4 -0.53 1.74 -21.80
CA VAL A 4 0.10 3.06 -21.83
C VAL A 4 1.47 2.98 -22.49
N VAL A 5 2.27 1.96 -22.13
CA VAL A 5 3.64 1.75 -22.67
C VAL A 5 3.67 0.95 -23.98
N LYS A 6 2.55 0.36 -24.40
CA LYS A 6 2.39 -0.46 -25.61
C LYS A 6 3.32 -1.67 -25.69
N ALA A 7 3.70 -2.20 -24.53
CA ALA A 7 4.54 -3.39 -24.38
C ALA A 7 4.03 -4.25 -23.22
N GLU A 8 4.39 -5.54 -23.22
CA GLU A 8 4.19 -6.37 -22.04
C GLU A 8 5.11 -5.89 -20.92
N VAL A 9 4.51 -5.68 -19.74
CA VAL A 9 5.21 -5.24 -18.55
C VAL A 9 4.72 -6.06 -17.37
N THR A 10 5.66 -6.64 -16.64
CA THR A 10 5.45 -7.31 -15.37
C THR A 10 5.74 -6.33 -14.24
N VAL A 11 4.85 -6.33 -13.23
CA VAL A 11 4.97 -5.48 -12.06
C VAL A 11 5.25 -6.35 -10.84
N ASN A 12 6.31 -6.02 -10.10
CA ASN A 12 6.72 -6.70 -8.88
C ASN A 12 6.54 -5.78 -7.67
N GLY A 13 5.54 -6.07 -6.85
CA GLY A 13 5.22 -5.28 -5.67
C GLY A 13 6.07 -5.57 -4.43
N CYS A 14 6.09 -4.63 -3.49
CA CYS A 14 6.83 -4.74 -2.23
C CYS A 14 6.20 -5.75 -1.25
N GLY A 15 4.97 -6.19 -1.49
CA GLY A 15 4.25 -7.14 -0.66
C GLY A 15 2.92 -7.53 -1.28
N ARG A 16 2.11 -8.28 -0.53
CA ARG A 16 0.74 -8.65 -0.93
C ARG A 16 -0.23 -8.12 0.11
N THR A 17 -1.29 -7.47 -0.32
CA THR A 17 -2.46 -7.16 0.51
C THR A 17 -3.54 -8.21 0.27
N ASP A 18 -4.30 -8.54 1.30
CA ASP A 18 -5.48 -9.40 1.16
C ASP A 18 -6.67 -8.58 0.63
N ALA A 19 -7.74 -9.26 0.24
CA ALA A 19 -8.92 -8.60 -0.29
C ALA A 19 -9.44 -7.53 0.68
N GLN A 20 -9.78 -6.35 0.14
CA GLN A 20 -10.28 -5.18 0.88
C GLN A 20 -9.27 -4.48 1.79
N VAL A 21 -8.00 -4.91 1.82
CA VAL A 21 -6.93 -4.19 2.54
C VAL A 21 -6.36 -3.09 1.65
N HIS A 22 -6.37 -1.87 2.17
CA HIS A 22 -5.85 -0.67 1.50
C HIS A 22 -4.33 -0.58 1.58
N ALA A 23 -3.76 0.28 0.74
CA ALA A 23 -2.37 0.71 0.87
C ALA A 23 -2.27 2.22 0.63
N SER A 24 -1.90 2.97 1.67
CA SER A 24 -1.60 4.40 1.57
C SER A 24 -0.29 4.66 0.85
N GLN A 25 0.66 3.72 0.96
CA GLN A 25 1.94 3.70 0.25
C GLN A 25 2.26 2.27 -0.18
N TYR A 26 2.16 2.01 -1.47
CA TYR A 26 2.54 0.74 -2.08
C TYR A 26 3.64 0.99 -3.10
N VAL A 27 4.74 0.25 -2.98
CA VAL A 27 5.88 0.36 -3.90
C VAL A 27 5.89 -0.87 -4.79
N PHE A 28 6.08 -0.66 -6.08
CA PHE A 28 6.38 -1.72 -7.03
C PHE A 28 7.52 -1.28 -7.95
N HIS A 29 8.17 -2.25 -8.59
CA HIS A 29 9.09 -1.98 -9.68
C HIS A 29 8.64 -2.72 -10.95
N ALA A 30 9.10 -2.21 -12.08
CA ALA A 30 8.91 -2.78 -13.40
C ALA A 30 10.08 -2.35 -14.28
N ASP A 31 10.51 -3.23 -15.18
CA ASP A 31 11.52 -2.91 -16.18
C ASP A 31 10.82 -2.24 -17.38
N LEU A 32 11.36 -1.11 -17.80
CA LEU A 32 10.85 -0.31 -18.91
C LEU A 32 12.00 0.01 -19.88
N GLU A 33 11.69 0.24 -21.15
CA GLU A 33 12.70 0.71 -22.10
C GLU A 33 13.12 2.15 -21.78
N GLU A 34 14.34 2.50 -22.16
CA GLU A 34 14.89 3.83 -21.94
C GLU A 34 14.03 4.90 -22.64
N GLY A 35 13.78 6.02 -21.94
CA GLY A 35 12.94 7.12 -22.44
C GLY A 35 11.42 6.95 -22.25
N GLN A 36 10.92 5.80 -21.76
CA GLN A 36 9.48 5.57 -21.56
C GLN A 36 8.88 6.19 -20.28
N HIS A 37 9.65 6.97 -19.52
CA HIS A 37 9.25 7.46 -18.19
C HIS A 37 8.70 8.89 -18.19
N GLU A 38 8.91 9.67 -19.26
CA GLU A 38 8.39 11.04 -19.36
C GLU A 38 6.86 11.03 -19.32
N ASP A 39 6.27 11.84 -18.43
CA ASP A 39 4.82 11.96 -18.20
C ASP A 39 4.07 10.65 -17.87
N LEU A 40 4.79 9.55 -17.59
CA LEU A 40 4.18 8.24 -17.39
C LEU A 40 3.23 8.23 -16.18
N VAL A 41 3.53 9.00 -15.12
CA VAL A 41 2.64 9.20 -13.97
C VAL A 41 1.29 9.76 -14.42
N TYR A 42 1.29 10.80 -15.26
CA TYR A 42 0.08 11.43 -15.77
C TYR A 42 -0.74 10.45 -16.62
N HIS A 43 -0.11 9.76 -17.57
CA HIS A 43 -0.79 8.82 -18.44
C HIS A 43 -1.36 7.60 -17.71
N LEU A 44 -0.63 7.07 -16.72
CA LEU A 44 -1.13 5.99 -15.88
C LEU A 44 -2.33 6.43 -15.06
N ASN A 45 -2.26 7.56 -14.35
CA ASN A 45 -3.37 8.05 -13.53
C ASN A 45 -4.62 8.39 -14.35
N ARG A 46 -4.48 8.78 -15.63
CA ARG A 46 -5.64 8.96 -16.52
C ARG A 46 -6.31 7.67 -16.97
N THR A 47 -5.64 6.53 -16.83
CA THR A 47 -6.12 5.23 -17.32
C THR A 47 -6.50 4.28 -16.17
N LEU A 48 -5.96 4.52 -14.97
CA LEU A 48 -6.26 3.75 -13.78
C LEU A 48 -7.68 4.03 -13.27
N PRO A 49 -8.31 3.08 -12.56
CA PRO A 49 -9.55 3.33 -11.85
C PRO A 49 -9.35 4.36 -10.73
N ASP A 50 -10.46 4.97 -10.28
CA ASP A 50 -10.45 6.06 -9.28
C ASP A 50 -9.89 5.65 -7.91
N ASP A 51 -9.78 4.34 -7.64
CA ASP A 51 -9.26 3.77 -6.38
C ASP A 51 -7.75 3.46 -6.41
N ILE A 52 -7.05 3.74 -7.53
CA ILE A 52 -5.60 3.55 -7.66
C ILE A 52 -4.94 4.81 -8.22
N ALA A 53 -3.94 5.32 -7.50
CA ALA A 53 -3.12 6.45 -7.94
C ALA A 53 -1.63 6.12 -7.87
N ILE A 54 -0.89 6.54 -8.89
CA ILE A 54 0.57 6.58 -8.94
C ILE A 54 1.03 7.97 -8.50
N PHE A 55 1.84 8.04 -7.44
CA PHE A 55 2.37 9.32 -6.95
C PHE A 55 3.65 9.74 -7.65
N ALA A 56 4.55 8.79 -7.91
CA ALA A 56 5.84 9.03 -8.52
C ALA A 56 6.37 7.77 -9.21
N ILE A 57 7.25 7.98 -10.18
CA ILE A 57 8.07 6.93 -10.81
C ILE A 57 9.51 7.42 -10.73
N LEU A 58 10.40 6.59 -10.20
CA LEU A 58 11.78 6.93 -9.96
C LEU A 58 12.67 5.89 -10.66
N PRO A 59 13.70 6.30 -11.42
CA PRO A 59 14.69 5.37 -11.90
C PRO A 59 15.48 4.80 -10.72
N VAL A 60 15.74 3.50 -10.76
CA VAL A 60 16.47 2.76 -9.72
C VAL A 60 17.60 1.95 -10.34
N HIS A 61 18.48 1.41 -9.51
CA HIS A 61 19.51 0.48 -9.97
C HIS A 61 18.90 -0.78 -10.57
N HIS A 62 19.56 -1.38 -11.58
CA HIS A 62 19.08 -2.58 -12.28
C HIS A 62 18.80 -3.80 -11.39
N ASN A 63 19.42 -3.88 -10.21
CA ASN A 63 19.21 -4.97 -9.26
C ASN A 63 18.22 -4.62 -8.14
N ALA A 64 17.63 -3.42 -8.16
CA ALA A 64 16.70 -3.01 -7.12
C ALA A 64 15.42 -3.86 -7.19
N HIS A 65 15.00 -4.40 -6.06
CA HIS A 65 13.82 -5.25 -5.97
C HIS A 65 12.89 -4.81 -4.85
N ALA A 66 11.72 -4.27 -5.22
CA ALA A 66 10.74 -3.68 -4.29
C ALA A 66 10.39 -4.57 -3.08
N ARG A 67 10.40 -5.90 -3.23
CA ARG A 67 10.13 -6.85 -2.14
C ARG A 67 11.35 -7.17 -1.27
N TYR A 68 12.52 -7.41 -1.87
CA TYR A 68 13.65 -8.01 -1.17
C TYR A 68 14.55 -6.95 -0.54
N ASP A 69 14.59 -5.75 -1.13
CA ASP A 69 15.35 -4.62 -0.58
C ASP A 69 14.57 -3.84 0.49
N ALA A 70 13.28 -4.14 0.67
CA ALA A 70 12.45 -3.48 1.68
C ALA A 70 12.84 -3.93 3.10
N ILE A 71 13.31 -2.98 3.91
CA ILE A 71 13.80 -3.21 5.28
C ILE A 71 12.63 -3.34 6.28
N GLN A 72 11.54 -2.60 6.07
CA GLN A 72 10.38 -2.59 6.95
C GLN A 72 9.10 -2.40 6.15
N ARG A 73 7.98 -2.87 6.71
CA ARG A 73 6.61 -2.59 6.27
C ARG A 73 5.81 -2.15 7.49
N THR A 74 4.97 -1.15 7.32
CA THR A 74 4.10 -0.61 8.38
C THR A 74 2.65 -0.84 7.99
N TYR A 75 1.83 -1.22 8.97
CA TYR A 75 0.40 -1.45 8.81
C TYR A 75 -0.35 -0.63 9.85
N ASP A 76 -1.30 0.17 9.38
CA ASP A 76 -2.18 0.97 10.23
C ASP A 76 -3.58 0.34 10.27
N TYR A 77 -4.09 0.08 11.47
CA TYR A 77 -5.45 -0.40 11.69
C TYR A 77 -6.29 0.72 12.29
N PHE A 78 -7.33 1.13 11.55
CA PHE A 78 -8.25 2.19 11.97
C PHE A 78 -9.55 1.60 12.50
N ILE A 79 -9.92 1.97 13.73
CA ILE A 79 -11.18 1.57 14.38
C ILE A 79 -11.96 2.83 14.75
N HIS A 80 -13.28 2.79 14.59
CA HIS A 80 -14.19 3.83 15.06
C HIS A 80 -15.34 3.23 15.86
N THR A 81 -15.87 3.97 16.84
CA THR A 81 -16.81 3.43 17.83
C THR A 81 -18.25 3.92 17.69
N SER A 82 -18.52 4.79 16.71
CA SER A 82 -19.84 5.33 16.43
C SER A 82 -20.09 5.34 14.93
N LYS A 83 -21.30 5.00 14.49
CA LYS A 83 -21.66 4.97 13.07
C LYS A 83 -21.34 6.30 12.38
N ASP A 84 -20.42 6.25 11.42
CA ASP A 84 -20.03 7.39 10.59
C ASP A 84 -20.04 6.99 9.10
N PRO A 85 -20.87 7.63 8.24
CA PRO A 85 -20.92 7.30 6.83
C PRO A 85 -19.61 7.60 6.08
N PHE A 86 -18.74 8.49 6.58
CA PHE A 86 -17.47 8.85 5.94
C PHE A 86 -16.33 7.86 6.26
N LEU A 87 -16.47 7.06 7.31
CA LEU A 87 -15.49 6.04 7.70
C LEU A 87 -15.77 4.68 7.07
N LYS A 88 -16.91 4.53 6.37
CA LYS A 88 -17.29 3.29 5.70
C LYS A 88 -16.23 2.90 4.68
N GLY A 89 -15.64 1.72 4.87
CA GLY A 89 -14.58 1.17 4.02
C GLY A 89 -13.17 1.55 4.46
N ASN A 90 -12.98 2.65 5.20
CA ASN A 90 -11.66 3.13 5.62
C ASN A 90 -11.30 2.73 7.06
N SER A 91 -12.31 2.38 7.86
CA SER A 91 -12.15 1.95 9.24
C SER A 91 -13.18 0.89 9.61
N ALA A 92 -12.85 0.03 10.57
CA ALA A 92 -13.77 -0.94 11.14
C ALA A 92 -14.64 -0.29 12.23
N LEU A 93 -15.97 -0.44 12.11
CA LEU A 93 -16.90 -0.03 13.16
C LEU A 93 -16.87 -1.08 14.28
N TYR A 94 -16.50 -0.64 15.49
CA TYR A 94 -16.46 -1.48 16.67
C TYR A 94 -17.29 -0.85 17.78
N TYR A 95 -18.43 -1.45 18.12
CA TYR A 95 -19.38 -0.86 19.08
C TYR A 95 -18.90 -0.89 20.54
N GLU A 96 -17.79 -1.59 20.84
CA GLU A 96 -17.18 -1.51 22.15
C GLU A 96 -16.57 -0.12 22.35
N THR A 97 -16.99 0.54 23.42
CA THR A 97 -16.58 1.92 23.73
C THR A 97 -15.56 1.96 24.87
N GLN A 98 -15.37 0.86 25.60
CA GLN A 98 -14.45 0.76 26.73
C GLN A 98 -13.19 -0.02 26.36
N LEU A 99 -12.42 0.51 25.40
CA LEU A 99 -11.09 -0.02 25.10
C LEU A 99 -10.11 0.40 26.21
N ASP A 100 -9.59 -0.57 26.96
CA ASP A 100 -8.51 -0.36 27.92
C ASP A 100 -7.17 -0.30 27.19
N LEU A 101 -6.78 0.92 26.80
CA LEU A 101 -5.54 1.15 26.07
C LEU A 101 -4.29 0.74 26.86
N GLN A 102 -4.35 0.77 28.19
CA GLN A 102 -3.24 0.37 29.03
C GLN A 102 -3.03 -1.15 28.94
N ARG A 103 -4.11 -1.93 29.06
CA ARG A 103 -4.04 -3.40 28.87
C ARG A 103 -3.68 -3.79 27.44
N MET A 104 -4.18 -3.07 26.43
CA MET A 104 -3.79 -3.31 25.04
C MET A 104 -2.28 -3.09 24.85
N LYS A 105 -1.72 -2.02 25.43
CA LYS A 105 -0.29 -1.77 25.39
C LYS A 105 0.51 -2.88 26.08
N GLU A 106 0.09 -3.30 27.27
CA GLU A 106 0.71 -4.42 27.99
C GLU A 106 0.69 -5.70 27.16
N ALA A 107 -0.40 -5.98 26.44
CA ALA A 107 -0.48 -7.13 25.54
C ALA A 107 0.44 -7.01 24.32
N VAL A 108 0.57 -5.80 23.73
CA VAL A 108 1.49 -5.55 22.60
C VAL A 108 2.95 -5.73 23.03
N ASP A 109 3.32 -5.32 24.24
CA ASP A 109 4.66 -5.49 24.79
C ASP A 109 5.07 -6.97 24.95
N LEU A 110 4.10 -7.90 24.90
CA LEU A 110 4.36 -9.34 24.87
C LEU A 110 4.70 -9.87 23.47
N LEU A 111 4.26 -9.22 22.39
CA LEU A 111 4.43 -9.74 21.02
C LEU A 111 5.90 -9.98 20.63
N PRO A 112 6.86 -9.07 20.91
CA PRO A 112 8.27 -9.29 20.56
C PRO A 112 8.94 -10.45 21.32
N GLN A 113 8.30 -10.94 22.39
CA GLN A 113 8.82 -12.05 23.19
C GLN A 113 8.56 -13.41 22.55
N TYR A 114 7.66 -13.46 21.57
CA TYR A 114 7.34 -14.65 20.78
C TYR A 114 7.98 -14.53 19.39
N ASN A 115 9.14 -15.16 19.23
CA ASN A 115 9.78 -15.42 17.93
C ASN A 115 9.55 -16.87 17.51
#